data_AF-M6KH36-F1
#
_entry.id   AF-M6KH36-F1
#
_cell.length_a   1.000
_cell.length_b   1.000
_cell.length_c   1.000
_cell.angle_alpha   90.00
_cell.angle_beta   90.00
_cell.angle_gamma   90.00
#
_symmetry.space_group_name_H-M   'P 1'
#
loop_
_entity.id
_entity.type
_entity.pdbx_description
1 polymer ?
#
loop_
_entity_poly.entity_id
_entity_poly.type
_entity_poly.pdbx_seq_one_letter_code
_entity_poly.pdbx_strand_id
1 'polypeptide(L)'
;MADSPEVPKIYLFRLQDWSPEKEKLLYDKLKSEGKGVIDFWNRYEVPEHPEIKNFYFVPNEEELVNKAKFVALTNTSFLLDFVGSFELDSIPESIFEIPEQHVSVPVSYIILGVILLLIIFMGVLR
;
A
#
# COMPACT_ATOMS: atom_id res chain seq x y z
N MET A 1 36.20 -9.91 2.33
CA MET A 1 34.94 -9.30 2.79
C MET A 1 33.87 -9.80 1.86
N ALA A 2 32.91 -10.57 2.35
CA ALA A 2 31.76 -10.97 1.55
C ALA A 2 30.82 -9.77 1.54
N ASP A 3 30.64 -9.14 0.37
CA ASP A 3 29.56 -8.18 0.16
C ASP A 3 28.26 -8.92 0.48
N SER A 4 27.60 -8.51 1.56
CA SER A 4 26.20 -8.87 1.77
C SER A 4 25.44 -8.53 0.50
N PRO A 5 24.52 -9.37 0.02
CA PRO A 5 23.71 -9.03 -1.14
C PRO A 5 23.03 -7.68 -0.85
N GLU A 6 23.39 -6.66 -1.63
CA GLU A 6 22.80 -5.33 -1.53
C GLU A 6 21.30 -5.50 -1.76
N VAL A 7 20.51 -5.30 -0.71
CA VAL A 7 19.06 -5.43 -0.79
C VAL A 7 18.58 -4.39 -1.81
N PRO A 8 17.82 -4.79 -2.85
CA PRO A 8 17.45 -3.88 -3.91
C PRO A 8 16.54 -2.78 -3.37
N LYS A 9 17.09 -1.57 -3.30
CA LYS A 9 16.35 -0.37 -2.91
C LYS A 9 15.43 0.05 -4.05
N ILE A 10 14.18 0.29 -3.72
CA ILE A 10 13.13 0.68 -4.67
C ILE A 10 12.52 2.03 -4.30
N TYR A 11 11.81 2.60 -5.26
CA TYR A 11 10.96 3.78 -5.09
C TYR A 11 9.51 3.35 -5.24
N LEU A 12 8.72 3.59 -4.20
CA LEU A 12 7.33 3.20 -4.13
C LEU A 12 6.43 4.38 -4.52
N PHE A 13 5.48 4.09 -5.41
CA PHE A 13 4.48 5.01 -5.90
C PHE A 13 3.08 4.46 -5.63
N ARG A 14 2.12 5.35 -5.38
CA ARG A 14 0.71 5.00 -5.18
C ARG A 14 -0.15 5.74 -6.20
N LEU A 15 -0.92 5.00 -6.99
CA LEU A 15 -1.96 5.55 -7.86
C LEU A 15 -3.21 5.83 -7.01
N GLN A 16 -3.52 7.10 -6.77
CA GLN A 16 -4.71 7.47 -6.02
C GLN A 16 -5.98 7.22 -6.83
N ASP A 17 -7.03 6.82 -6.11
CA ASP A 17 -8.34 6.47 -6.68
C ASP A 17 -8.21 5.52 -7.88
N TRP A 18 -7.48 4.43 -7.66
CA TRP A 18 -7.14 3.44 -8.69
C TRP A 18 -8.38 2.94 -9.44
N SER A 19 -8.30 2.98 -10.76
CA SER A 19 -9.23 2.31 -11.66
C SER A 19 -8.45 1.72 -12.83
N PRO A 20 -8.96 0.66 -13.49
CA PRO A 20 -8.31 0.09 -14.68
C PRO A 20 -8.06 1.12 -15.79
N GLU A 21 -8.93 2.11 -15.91
CA GLU A 21 -8.83 3.20 -16.88
C GLU A 21 -7.67 4.14 -16.56
N LYS A 22 -7.54 4.55 -15.29
CA LYS A 22 -6.44 5.41 -14.82
C LYS A 22 -5.10 4.68 -14.87
N GLU A 23 -5.09 3.42 -14.50
CA GLU A 23 -3.92 2.56 -14.65
C GLU A 23 -3.48 2.53 -16.10
N LYS A 24 -4.39 2.26 -17.05
CA LYS A 24 -4.06 2.29 -18.47
C LYS A 24 -3.47 3.63 -18.91
N LEU A 25 -4.06 4.76 -18.49
CA LEU A 25 -3.55 6.10 -18.80
C LEU A 25 -2.13 6.33 -18.25
N LEU A 26 -1.85 5.84 -17.04
CA LEU A 26 -0.52 5.86 -16.45
C LEU A 26 0.48 5.07 -17.31
N TYR A 27 0.14 3.84 -17.70
CA TYR A 27 0.99 2.99 -18.55
C TYR A 27 1.25 3.65 -19.91
N ASP A 28 0.22 4.20 -20.56
CA ASP A 28 0.36 4.92 -21.84
C ASP A 28 1.27 6.14 -21.69
N LYS A 29 1.15 6.88 -20.59
CA LYS A 29 1.99 8.05 -20.33
C LYS A 29 3.44 7.66 -20.02
N LEU A 30 3.68 6.67 -19.18
CA LEU A 30 5.03 6.13 -18.90
C LEU A 30 5.71 5.64 -20.18
N LYS A 31 4.95 4.97 -21.07
CA LYS A 31 5.43 4.54 -22.37
C LYS A 31 5.77 5.71 -23.31
N SER A 32 5.05 6.83 -23.19
CA SER A 32 5.31 8.03 -23.99
C SER A 32 6.60 8.75 -23.61
N GLU A 33 7.08 8.61 -22.37
CA GLU A 33 8.34 9.21 -21.89
C GLU A 33 9.60 8.49 -22.41
N GLY A 34 9.42 7.48 -23.27
CA GLY A 34 10.51 6.76 -23.96
C GLY A 34 10.83 5.41 -23.33
N LYS A 35 11.96 4.83 -23.76
CA LYS A 35 12.46 3.55 -23.24
C LYS A 35 13.06 3.76 -21.84
N GLY A 36 12.80 2.84 -20.91
CA GLY A 36 13.31 2.91 -19.54
C GLY A 36 12.22 2.71 -18.50
N VAL A 37 11.52 3.77 -18.08
CA VAL A 37 10.67 3.70 -16.88
C VAL A 37 9.61 2.61 -16.94
N ILE A 38 8.99 2.41 -18.10
CA ILE A 38 7.96 1.38 -18.30
C ILE A 38 8.49 -0.04 -18.22
N ASP A 39 9.76 -0.26 -18.59
CA ASP A 39 10.40 -1.58 -18.59
C ASP A 39 10.71 -2.05 -17.17
N PHE A 40 10.85 -1.10 -16.24
CA PHE A 40 11.11 -1.33 -14.82
C PHE A 40 9.89 -1.04 -13.92
N TRP A 41 8.79 -0.58 -14.50
CA TRP A 41 7.55 -0.26 -13.79
C TRP A 41 6.80 -1.54 -13.42
N ASN A 42 6.87 -1.91 -12.15
CA ASN A 42 6.25 -3.14 -11.66
C ASN A 42 5.18 -2.82 -10.62
N ARG A 43 4.12 -3.64 -10.60
CA ARG A 43 3.12 -3.57 -9.53
C ARG A 43 3.74 -4.14 -8.26
N TYR A 44 3.56 -3.44 -7.13
CA TYR A 44 3.90 -3.98 -5.82
C TYR A 44 2.72 -4.78 -5.30
N GLU A 45 2.91 -6.08 -5.08
CA GLU A 45 1.92 -6.94 -4.43
C GLU A 45 2.09 -6.79 -2.92
N VAL A 46 1.10 -6.18 -2.27
CA VAL A 46 1.13 -6.01 -0.82
C VAL A 46 1.00 -7.39 -0.16
N PRO A 47 1.97 -7.81 0.68
CA PRO A 47 1.88 -9.07 1.41
C PRO A 47 0.56 -9.16 2.18
N GLU A 48 -0.09 -10.32 2.15
CA GLU A 48 -1.35 -10.61 2.83
C GLU A 48 -2.58 -9.79 2.36
N HIS A 49 -2.41 -8.83 1.45
CA HIS A 49 -3.44 -7.91 0.97
C HIS A 49 -3.51 -7.80 -0.57
N PRO A 50 -3.86 -8.88 -1.29
CA PRO A 50 -3.96 -8.89 -2.76
C PRO A 50 -5.07 -7.98 -3.33
N GLU A 51 -5.99 -7.51 -2.49
CA GLU A 51 -7.01 -6.53 -2.83
C GLU A 51 -6.42 -5.14 -3.14
N ILE A 52 -5.23 -4.82 -2.61
CA ILE A 52 -4.55 -3.55 -2.81
C ILE A 52 -3.73 -3.62 -4.10
N LYS A 53 -4.16 -2.89 -5.14
CA LYS A 53 -3.58 -2.97 -6.50
C LYS A 53 -2.96 -1.68 -7.01
N ASN A 54 -2.95 -0.66 -6.17
CA ASN A 54 -2.62 0.70 -6.54
C ASN A 54 -1.16 1.09 -6.26
N PHE A 55 -0.33 0.16 -5.80
CA PHE A 55 1.09 0.39 -5.54
C PHE A 55 1.96 -0.12 -6.67
N TYR A 56 2.98 0.65 -7.00
CA TYR A 56 3.95 0.35 -8.04
C TYR A 56 5.34 0.72 -7.56
N PHE A 57 6.35 0.05 -8.11
CA PHE A 57 7.73 0.34 -7.79
C PHE A 57 8.63 0.37 -9.03
N VAL A 58 9.72 1.11 -8.88
CA VAL A 58 10.88 1.10 -9.80
C VAL A 58 12.16 0.96 -8.98
N PRO A 59 13.25 0.42 -9.56
CA PRO A 59 14.56 0.43 -8.95
C PRO A 59 15.00 1.85 -8.55
N ASN A 60 15.83 1.95 -7.52
CA ASN A 60 16.49 3.22 -7.12
C ASN A 60 17.57 3.64 -8.14
N GLU A 61 17.14 3.93 -9.35
CA GLU A 61 17.94 4.53 -10.40
C GLU A 61 17.42 5.95 -10.65
N GLU A 62 18.29 6.94 -10.53
CA GLU A 62 17.93 8.35 -10.58
C GLU A 62 17.15 8.71 -11.85
N GLU A 63 17.54 8.17 -13.00
CA GLU A 63 16.86 8.41 -14.27
C GLU A 63 15.41 7.86 -14.27
N LEU A 64 15.20 6.64 -13.77
CA LEU A 64 13.89 6.00 -13.71
C LEU A 64 12.96 6.74 -12.75
N VAL A 65 13.48 7.08 -11.57
CA VAL A 65 12.75 7.81 -10.54
C VAL A 65 12.34 9.19 -11.03
N ASN A 66 13.24 9.91 -11.68
CA ASN A 66 12.95 11.24 -12.20
C ASN A 66 11.90 11.20 -13.32
N LYS A 67 11.96 10.20 -14.21
CA LYS A 67 10.92 9.99 -15.23
C LYS A 67 9.56 9.67 -14.59
N ALA A 68 9.50 8.79 -13.60
CA ALA A 68 8.26 8.46 -12.90
C ALA A 68 7.66 9.69 -12.18
N LYS A 69 8.49 10.47 -11.49
CA LYS A 69 8.09 11.73 -10.85
C LYS A 69 7.62 12.76 -11.87
N PHE A 70 8.29 12.87 -13.01
CA PHE A 70 7.86 13.74 -14.09
C PHE A 70 6.47 13.36 -14.60
N VAL A 71 6.20 12.07 -14.81
CA VAL A 71 4.86 11.57 -15.19
C VAL A 71 3.82 11.90 -14.13
N ALA A 72 4.15 11.71 -12.85
CA ALA A 72 3.27 12.05 -11.74
C ALA A 72 2.90 13.54 -11.72
N LEU A 73 3.87 14.42 -11.97
CA LEU A 73 3.69 15.87 -11.88
C LEU A 73 3.02 16.48 -13.12
N THR A 74 3.15 15.85 -14.28
CA THR A 74 2.71 16.42 -15.56
C THR A 74 1.35 15.94 -16.03
N ASN A 75 0.77 14.93 -15.37
CA ASN A 75 -0.53 14.39 -15.75
C ASN A 75 -1.60 14.72 -14.71
N THR A 76 -2.69 15.33 -15.15
CA THR A 76 -3.86 15.65 -14.31
C THR A 76 -4.95 14.58 -14.38
N SER A 77 -4.84 13.62 -15.30
CA SER A 77 -5.85 12.57 -15.53
C SER A 77 -5.79 11.47 -14.48
N PHE A 78 -4.67 11.36 -13.78
CA PHE A 78 -4.46 10.48 -12.65
C PHE A 78 -3.57 11.20 -11.63
N LEU A 79 -3.64 10.76 -10.38
CA LEU A 79 -2.80 11.29 -9.32
C LEU A 79 -1.91 10.17 -8.83
N LEU A 80 -0.61 10.33 -9.06
CA LEU A 80 0.42 9.34 -8.71
C LEU A 80 1.29 9.94 -7.61
N ASP A 81 1.13 9.44 -6.39
CA ASP A 81 1.89 9.92 -5.24
C ASP A 81 3.20 9.17 -5.08
N PHE A 82 4.24 9.92 -4.73
CA PHE A 82 5.49 9.36 -4.26
C PHE A 82 5.38 9.06 -2.76
N VAL A 83 5.54 7.80 -2.39
CA VAL A 83 5.37 7.32 -1.02
C VAL A 83 6.68 7.38 -0.26
N GLY A 84 7.75 6.87 -0.88
CA GLY A 84 9.05 6.79 -0.24
C GLY A 84 10.00 5.86 -0.99
N SER A 85 11.21 5.74 -0.45
CA SER A 85 12.19 4.77 -0.91
C SER A 85 12.47 3.77 0.19
N PHE A 86 12.39 2.49 -0.16
CA PHE A 86 12.42 1.37 0.78
C PHE A 86 13.25 0.23 0.21
N GLU A 87 13.70 -0.65 1.07
CA GLU A 87 14.15 -1.99 0.67
C GLU A 87 12.92 -2.84 0.32
N LEU A 88 13.02 -3.67 -0.73
CA LEU A 88 11.87 -4.39 -1.29
C LEU A 88 11.16 -5.29 -0.26
N ASP A 89 11.92 -5.85 0.68
CA ASP A 89 11.49 -6.75 1.75
C ASP A 89 11.16 -6.05 3.08
N SER A 90 11.38 -4.73 3.17
CA SER A 90 11.29 -3.96 4.41
C SER A 90 10.39 -2.73 4.27
N ILE A 91 9.28 -2.86 3.53
CA ILE A 91 8.26 -1.80 3.42
C ILE A 91 7.32 -1.89 4.62
N PRO A 92 7.18 -0.83 5.45
CA PRO A 92 6.31 -0.87 6.61
C PRO A 92 4.83 -0.93 6.20
N GLU A 93 4.07 -1.83 6.82
CA GLU A 93 2.65 -2.05 6.49
C GLU A 93 1.77 -0.80 6.66
N SER A 94 2.14 0.10 7.58
CA SER A 94 1.43 1.36 7.82
C SER A 94 1.33 2.26 6.59
N ILE A 95 2.22 2.08 5.61
CA ILE A 95 2.22 2.78 4.32
C ILE A 95 1.01 2.42 3.46
N PHE A 96 0.53 1.18 3.57
CA PHE A 96 -0.58 0.68 2.76
C PHE A 96 -1.94 1.14 3.29
N GLU A 97 -1.97 1.91 4.40
CA GLU A 97 -3.21 2.35 5.07
C GLU A 97 -4.16 1.17 5.32
N ILE A 98 -3.61 -0.04 5.49
CA ILE A 98 -4.38 -1.21 5.86
C ILE A 98 -5.03 -0.85 7.19
N PRO A 99 -6.37 -0.78 7.28
CA PRO A 99 -7.00 -0.61 8.56
C PRO A 99 -6.52 -1.78 9.40
N GLU A 100 -5.82 -1.49 10.52
CA GLU A 100 -5.57 -2.51 11.53
C GLU A 100 -6.90 -3.24 11.69
N GLN A 101 -6.90 -4.57 11.60
CA GLN A 101 -8.03 -5.35 12.08
C GLN A 101 -8.11 -5.09 13.59
N HIS A 102 -8.59 -3.90 13.97
CA HIS A 102 -9.25 -3.68 15.22
C HIS A 102 -10.44 -4.61 15.13
N VAL A 103 -10.24 -5.83 15.62
CA VAL A 103 -11.28 -6.70 16.17
C VAL A 103 -11.85 -5.91 17.35
N SER A 104 -12.56 -4.84 17.01
CA SER A 104 -13.29 -3.98 17.90
C SER A 104 -14.51 -4.80 18.21
N VAL A 105 -14.36 -5.73 19.17
CA VAL A 105 -15.49 -6.42 19.77
C VAL A 105 -16.46 -5.31 20.15
N PRO A 106 -17.63 -5.22 19.50
CA PRO A 106 -18.49 -4.06 19.66
C PRO A 106 -18.81 -3.89 21.14
N VAL A 107 -18.75 -2.68 21.66
CA VAL A 107 -19.01 -2.38 23.09
C VAL A 107 -20.36 -2.97 23.53
N SER A 108 -21.32 -3.10 22.60
CA SER A 108 -22.59 -3.80 22.82
C SER A 108 -22.44 -5.24 23.31
N TYR A 109 -21.45 -6.00 22.83
CA TYR A 109 -21.18 -7.37 23.28
C TYR A 109 -20.54 -7.39 24.67
N ILE A 110 -19.69 -6.40 25.00
CA ILE A 110 -19.11 -6.27 26.35
C ILE A 110 -20.22 -5.96 27.37
N ILE A 111 -21.11 -5.02 27.04
CA ILE A 111 -22.26 -4.67 27.88
C ILE A 111 -23.17 -5.88 28.08
N LEU A 112 -23.48 -6.62 27.01
CA LEU A 112 -24.31 -7.82 27.09
C LEU A 112 -23.68 -8.88 27.99
N GLY A 113 -22.37 -9.11 27.88
CA GLY A 113 -21.63 -10.04 28.74
C GLY A 113 -21.70 -9.67 30.22
N VAL A 114 -21.56 -8.38 30.55
CA VAL A 114 -21.65 -7.87 31.93
C VAL A 114 -23.07 -8.03 32.49
N ILE A 115 -24.10 -7.72 31.69
CA ILE A 115 -25.50 -7.90 32.10
C ILE A 115 -25.80 -9.36 32.39
N LEU A 116 -25.35 -10.27 31.52
CA LEU A 116 -25.53 -11.71 31.71
C LEU A 116 -24.85 -12.21 32.99
N LEU A 117 -23.63 -11.74 33.26
CA LEU A 117 -22.90 -12.02 34.50
C LEU A 117 -23.67 -11.52 35.74
N LEU A 118 -24.22 -10.31 35.71
CA LEU A 118 -25.01 -9.75 36.81
C LEU A 118 -26.29 -10.56 37.07
N ILE A 119 -26.99 -10.99 36.01
CA ILE A 119 -28.19 -11.82 36.12
C ILE A 119 -27.85 -13.17 36.75
N ILE A 120 -26.75 -13.80 36.32
CA ILE A 120 -26.29 -15.07 36.90
C ILE A 120 -25.92 -14.87 38.37
N PHE A 121 -25.15 -13.83 38.73
CA PHE A 121 -24.78 -13.57 40.11
C PHE A 121 -25.99 -13.27 41.01
N MET A 122 -26.96 -12.50 40.55
CA MET A 122 -28.21 -12.27 41.30
C MET A 122 -29.09 -13.52 41.40
N GLY A 123 -29.08 -14.38 40.38
CA GLY A 123 -29.84 -15.64 40.37
C GLY A 123 -29.23 -16.71 41.27
N VAL A 124 -27.90 -16.71 41.44
CA VAL A 124 -27.17 -17.67 42.29
C VAL A 124 -27.16 -17.24 43.77
N LEU A 125 -27.35 -15.96 44.08
CA LEU A 125 -27.42 -15.45 45.46
C LEU A 125 -28.82 -15.58 46.10
N ARG A 126 -29.69 -16.41 45.53
CA ARG A 126 -31.06 -16.65 46.01
C ARG A 126 -31.24 -18.04 46.60
#